data_AF-A0AAP5N072-F1
#
_entry.id   AF-A0AAP5N072-F1
#
_cell.length_a   1.000
_cell.length_b   1.000
_cell.length_c   1.000
_cell.angle_alpha   90.00
_cell.angle_beta   90.00
_cell.angle_gamma   90.00
#
_symmetry.space_group_name_H-M   'P 1'
#
loop_
_entity.id
_entity.type
_entity.pdbx_description
1 polymer ?
#
loop_
_entity_poly.entity_id
_entity_poly.type
_entity_poly.pdbx_seq_one_letter_code
_entity_poly.pdbx_strand_id
1 'polypeptide(L)'
;MLYCRVLLNENSLDILNDLIFKLESINHPTVKKVTELLRSVDKCKSEYSYTSIIGRKQMIDIMRSLLLEIFAILNYNPVIPNPLIYEDTSYQINTMLRSSDWNNTLRHLSILQPLISLFSINFPFVQTLKHFFIEKYGETGVCNDILALLDEYRFFFQENLQSTDEVNDEVFNPFQLEVIQKAESIKRELLNIIFEKIDTTIEEEVCLKDKDFLHIIDDIPSAIKNWSYSYSFFLQPYNIQNSEEPEFVINKMAAGYGQYVSRFIDLCDIPEGIKYTDMIREVYNRILYEGHEFAEISGVFGFNGNIHSPMAPYEIIYPGMVPNSNFEESLKIEDLSIHYLAEEDKLIFKTKKNDATIHPLYLGFLTWYLLPPIYRLLFFMVPSNYMSLPIAKLYFFQQEKAKKQVVVKIPRIKINNLVITRKQWWIPSKELPYRHLPYGDLERCMVYENWRKSQGLPREVFIKILNLLTKKELTSENKGNEDEIALKNDALRKPQYIDFNSIFFIRAFEKYCDLTKGLNSYLIVEEFLPDEESLVIQGETDFSKHL
;
A
#
# COMPACT_ATOMS: atom_id res chain seq x y z
N MET A 1 11.52 24.70 -24.27
CA MET A 1 10.61 23.54 -24.24
C MET A 1 9.79 23.54 -25.51
N LEU A 2 9.93 22.49 -26.34
CA LEU A 2 8.97 22.21 -27.40
C LEU A 2 7.69 21.74 -26.70
N TYR A 3 6.67 22.60 -26.61
CA TYR A 3 5.36 22.18 -26.16
C TYR A 3 4.78 21.24 -27.23
N CYS A 4 4.64 19.96 -26.90
CA CYS A 4 3.88 19.02 -27.71
C CYS A 4 2.45 19.56 -27.82
N ARG A 5 1.90 19.68 -29.04
CA ARG A 5 0.49 20.04 -29.24
C ARG A 5 -0.48 18.97 -28.72
N VAL A 6 0.03 17.78 -28.39
CA VAL A 6 -0.70 16.66 -27.80
C VAL A 6 -0.23 16.48 -26.36
N LEU A 7 -0.64 17.39 -25.47
CA LEU A 7 -0.58 17.16 -24.03
C LEU A 7 -1.82 16.37 -23.65
N LEU A 8 -1.66 15.14 -23.17
CA LEU A 8 -2.78 14.30 -22.72
C LEU A 8 -3.17 14.66 -21.29
N ASN A 9 -4.47 14.57 -20.99
CA ASN A 9 -4.90 14.59 -19.60
C ASN A 9 -4.64 13.18 -19.04
N GLU A 10 -3.56 13.01 -18.27
CA GLU A 10 -3.22 11.69 -17.70
C GLU A 10 -4.31 11.16 -16.77
N ASN A 11 -5.13 12.05 -16.17
CA ASN A 11 -6.26 11.68 -15.31
C ASN A 11 -7.52 11.30 -16.10
N SER A 12 -7.48 11.30 -17.44
CA SER A 12 -8.62 10.87 -18.24
C SER A 12 -8.91 9.38 -18.02
N LEU A 13 -10.14 9.06 -17.63
CA LEU A 13 -10.66 7.68 -17.60
C LEU A 13 -10.64 7.01 -18.98
N ASP A 14 -10.60 7.81 -20.05
CA ASP A 14 -10.41 7.33 -21.42
C ASP A 14 -9.32 8.10 -22.16
N ILE A 15 -8.08 7.86 -21.76
CA ILE A 15 -6.89 8.47 -22.37
C ILE A 15 -6.74 8.14 -23.87
N LEU A 16 -7.25 6.99 -24.31
CA LEU A 16 -7.21 6.59 -25.72
C LEU A 16 -8.11 7.49 -26.57
N ASN A 17 -9.33 7.76 -26.11
CA ASN A 17 -10.22 8.68 -26.80
C ASN A 17 -9.73 10.12 -26.77
N ASP A 18 -9.12 10.58 -25.67
CA ASP A 18 -8.46 11.91 -25.61
C ASP A 18 -7.33 12.02 -26.65
N LEU A 19 -6.51 10.97 -26.80
CA LEU A 19 -5.47 10.91 -27.83
C LEU A 19 -6.06 10.95 -29.24
N ILE A 20 -7.07 10.13 -29.54
CA ILE A 20 -7.75 10.09 -30.84
C ILE A 20 -8.27 11.48 -31.20
N PHE A 21 -9.00 12.13 -30.29
CA PHE A 21 -9.57 13.45 -30.50
C PHE A 21 -8.49 14.52 -30.81
N LYS A 22 -7.37 14.50 -30.08
CA LYS A 22 -6.26 15.44 -30.33
C LYS A 22 -5.58 15.19 -31.67
N LEU A 23 -5.38 13.94 -32.05
CA LEU A 23 -4.77 13.58 -33.34
C LEU A 23 -5.63 13.96 -34.54
N GLU A 24 -6.97 13.96 -34.42
CA GLU A 24 -7.90 14.38 -35.48
C GLU A 24 -7.72 15.83 -35.91
N SER A 25 -7.26 16.69 -35.00
CA SER A 25 -6.96 18.10 -35.31
C SER A 25 -5.73 18.27 -36.23
N ILE A 26 -4.93 17.23 -36.43
CA ILE A 26 -3.67 17.29 -37.17
C ILE A 26 -3.88 16.75 -38.60
N ASN A 27 -3.91 17.66 -39.58
CA ASN A 27 -4.09 17.30 -40.98
C ASN A 27 -2.79 16.76 -41.62
N HIS A 28 -2.44 15.51 -41.32
CA HIS A 28 -1.28 14.81 -41.90
C HIS A 28 -1.63 13.36 -42.29
N PRO A 29 -1.23 12.83 -43.46
CA PRO A 29 -1.61 11.49 -43.92
C PRO A 29 -1.24 10.37 -42.93
N THR A 30 -0.03 10.41 -42.38
CA THR A 30 0.42 9.45 -41.35
C THR A 30 -0.44 9.51 -40.09
N VAL A 31 -0.82 10.72 -39.66
CA VAL A 31 -1.64 10.88 -38.45
C VAL A 31 -3.04 10.32 -38.69
N LYS A 32 -3.65 10.59 -39.84
CA LYS A 32 -4.96 10.00 -40.22
C LYS A 32 -4.93 8.47 -40.16
N LYS A 33 -3.89 7.85 -40.75
CA LYS A 33 -3.74 6.39 -40.72
C LYS A 33 -3.59 5.86 -39.28
N VAL A 34 -2.77 6.50 -38.45
CA VAL A 34 -2.60 6.12 -37.04
C VAL A 34 -3.90 6.27 -36.26
N THR A 35 -4.64 7.37 -36.46
CA THR A 35 -5.94 7.61 -35.81
C THR A 35 -6.96 6.53 -36.19
N GLU A 36 -7.02 6.09 -37.45
CA GLU A 36 -7.91 5.00 -37.89
C GLU A 36 -7.58 3.66 -37.20
N LEU A 37 -6.29 3.34 -37.05
CA LEU A 37 -5.85 2.15 -36.34
C LEU A 37 -6.17 2.26 -34.83
N LEU A 38 -5.95 3.41 -34.21
CA LEU A 38 -6.31 3.66 -32.80
C LEU A 38 -7.82 3.53 -32.55
N ARG A 39 -8.67 3.99 -33.48
CA ARG A 39 -10.12 3.76 -33.41
C ARG A 39 -10.48 2.27 -33.48
N SER A 40 -9.70 1.48 -34.22
CA SER A 40 -9.87 0.02 -34.26
C SER A 40 -9.46 -0.64 -32.94
N VAL A 41 -8.41 -0.13 -32.29
CA VAL A 41 -8.04 -0.53 -30.92
C VAL A 41 -9.14 -0.16 -29.93
N ASP A 42 -9.68 1.06 -30.00
CA ASP A 42 -10.76 1.53 -29.12
C ASP A 42 -12.06 0.70 -29.28
N LYS A 43 -12.37 0.30 -30.50
CA LYS A 43 -13.47 -0.64 -30.77
C LYS A 43 -13.24 -1.99 -30.09
N CYS A 44 -12.03 -2.56 -30.21
CA CYS A 44 -11.70 -3.82 -29.53
C CYS A 44 -11.79 -3.67 -28.00
N LYS A 45 -11.30 -2.56 -27.45
CA LYS A 45 -11.40 -2.21 -26.02
C LYS A 45 -12.87 -2.19 -25.57
N SER A 46 -13.73 -1.52 -26.32
CA SER A 46 -15.16 -1.34 -25.97
C SER A 46 -15.97 -2.64 -26.06
N GLU A 47 -15.62 -3.55 -26.97
CA GLU A 47 -16.29 -4.84 -27.11
C GLU A 47 -15.73 -5.92 -26.15
N TYR A 48 -14.57 -5.68 -25.53
CA TYR A 48 -13.84 -6.66 -24.71
C TYR A 48 -14.66 -7.19 -23.53
N SER A 49 -15.33 -6.31 -22.79
CA SER A 49 -16.09 -6.70 -21.59
C SER A 49 -17.28 -7.61 -21.91
N TYR A 50 -17.85 -7.51 -23.12
CA TYR A 50 -19.07 -8.21 -23.54
C TYR A 50 -18.82 -9.54 -24.28
N THR A 51 -17.56 -9.90 -24.55
CA THR A 51 -17.25 -11.11 -25.32
C THR A 51 -16.86 -12.31 -24.46
N SER A 52 -16.95 -13.50 -25.04
CA SER A 52 -16.54 -14.77 -24.41
C SER A 52 -15.04 -14.79 -24.08
N ILE A 53 -14.59 -15.69 -23.21
CA ILE A 53 -13.18 -15.86 -22.84
C ILE A 53 -12.27 -16.03 -24.08
N ILE A 54 -12.71 -16.81 -25.07
CA ILE A 54 -11.97 -17.02 -26.32
C ILE A 54 -11.94 -15.72 -27.14
N GLY A 55 -13.07 -15.02 -27.23
CA GLY A 55 -13.17 -13.72 -27.90
C GLY A 55 -12.28 -12.65 -27.26
N ARG A 56 -12.19 -12.62 -25.92
CA ARG A 56 -11.32 -11.69 -25.18
C ARG A 56 -9.85 -11.88 -25.56
N LYS A 57 -9.40 -13.14 -25.65
CA LYS A 57 -8.04 -13.46 -26.11
C LYS A 57 -7.81 -12.97 -27.55
N GLN A 58 -8.75 -13.26 -28.46
CA GLN A 58 -8.66 -12.81 -29.86
C GLN A 58 -8.58 -11.29 -29.96
N MET A 59 -9.37 -10.54 -29.17
CA MET A 59 -9.32 -9.09 -29.14
C MET A 59 -7.95 -8.56 -28.67
N ILE A 60 -7.36 -9.16 -27.63
CA ILE A 60 -5.99 -8.81 -27.17
C ILE A 60 -4.97 -9.02 -28.29
N ASP A 61 -5.05 -10.15 -29.00
CA ASP A 61 -4.16 -10.44 -30.13
C ASP A 61 -4.33 -9.42 -31.26
N ILE A 62 -5.58 -9.05 -31.60
CA ILE A 62 -5.89 -8.01 -32.60
C ILE A 62 -5.33 -6.65 -32.17
N MET A 63 -5.58 -6.22 -30.92
CA MET A 63 -5.06 -4.95 -30.40
C MET A 63 -3.54 -4.92 -30.45
N ARG A 64 -2.86 -6.01 -30.11
CA ARG A 64 -1.40 -6.12 -30.20
C ARG A 64 -0.92 -5.95 -31.64
N SER A 65 -1.55 -6.60 -32.60
CA SER A 65 -1.22 -6.45 -34.02
C SER A 65 -1.42 -5.02 -34.53
N LEU A 66 -2.54 -4.38 -34.16
CA LEU A 66 -2.82 -2.98 -34.52
C LEU A 66 -1.78 -2.01 -33.94
N LEU A 67 -1.38 -2.20 -32.68
CA LEU A 67 -0.34 -1.40 -32.04
C LEU A 67 1.02 -1.59 -32.72
N LEU A 68 1.39 -2.83 -33.08
CA LEU A 68 2.61 -3.10 -33.87
C LEU A 68 2.59 -2.39 -35.23
N GLU A 69 1.44 -2.37 -35.91
CA GLU A 69 1.30 -1.64 -37.17
C GLU A 69 1.47 -0.12 -36.97
N ILE A 70 0.85 0.45 -35.93
CA ILE A 70 1.02 1.87 -35.57
C ILE A 70 2.50 2.18 -35.35
N PHE A 71 3.19 1.38 -34.56
CA PHE A 71 4.61 1.58 -34.26
C PHE A 71 5.49 1.46 -35.51
N ALA A 72 5.19 0.51 -36.41
CA ALA A 72 5.88 0.39 -37.69
C ALA A 72 5.67 1.63 -38.58
N ILE A 73 4.45 2.18 -38.64
CA ILE A 73 4.16 3.43 -39.38
C ILE A 73 4.94 4.61 -38.82
N LEU A 74 5.10 4.67 -37.50
CA LEU A 74 5.86 5.71 -36.80
C LEU A 74 7.37 5.47 -36.80
N ASN A 75 7.84 4.37 -37.40
CA ASN A 75 9.24 3.93 -37.36
C ASN A 75 9.80 3.86 -35.93
N TYR A 76 8.99 3.32 -35.01
CA TYR A 76 9.31 3.17 -33.60
C TYR A 76 9.20 1.69 -33.22
N ASN A 77 10.11 1.18 -32.38
CA ASN A 77 10.11 -0.22 -31.94
C ASN A 77 10.03 -0.29 -30.41
N PRO A 78 8.85 -0.12 -29.81
CA PRO A 78 8.68 -0.23 -28.36
C PRO A 78 8.52 -1.67 -27.91
N VAL A 79 8.75 -1.87 -26.62
CA VAL A 79 8.22 -3.04 -25.91
C VAL A 79 6.72 -2.82 -25.72
N ILE A 80 5.90 -3.75 -26.22
CA ILE A 80 4.46 -3.69 -26.02
C ILE A 80 4.15 -4.03 -24.56
N PRO A 81 3.40 -3.17 -23.84
CA PRO A 81 2.98 -3.46 -22.47
C PRO A 81 2.20 -4.77 -22.36
N ASN A 82 2.41 -5.49 -21.26
CA ASN A 82 1.63 -6.65 -20.90
C ASN A 82 1.30 -6.55 -19.39
N PRO A 83 0.02 -6.40 -18.99
CA PRO A 83 -1.18 -6.48 -19.83
C PRO A 83 -1.44 -5.22 -20.70
N LEU A 84 -2.26 -5.38 -21.75
CA LEU A 84 -2.76 -4.28 -22.59
C LEU A 84 -4.06 -3.64 -22.08
N ILE A 85 -4.85 -4.40 -21.33
CA ILE A 85 -6.12 -3.97 -20.74
C ILE A 85 -6.02 -4.09 -19.23
N TYR A 86 -6.60 -3.11 -18.54
CA TYR A 86 -6.94 -3.19 -17.13
C TYR A 86 -8.45 -3.24 -17.02
N GLU A 87 -8.97 -4.18 -16.23
CA GLU A 87 -10.40 -4.37 -16.01
C GLU A 87 -10.65 -4.25 -14.51
N ASP A 88 -11.47 -3.28 -14.11
CA ASP A 88 -11.97 -3.16 -12.75
C ASP A 88 -13.40 -3.73 -12.76
N THR A 89 -13.70 -4.64 -11.83
CA THR A 89 -14.98 -5.37 -11.79
C THR A 89 -15.65 -5.17 -10.44
N SER A 90 -16.94 -4.87 -10.44
CA SER A 90 -17.77 -4.88 -9.23
C SER A 90 -18.65 -6.13 -9.22
N TYR A 91 -18.93 -6.61 -8.01
CA TYR A 91 -19.85 -7.72 -7.78
C TYR A 91 -20.77 -7.34 -6.63
N GLN A 92 -22.08 -7.55 -6.82
CA GLN A 92 -23.06 -7.24 -5.79
C GLN A 92 -23.08 -8.36 -4.75
N ILE A 93 -22.59 -8.07 -3.55
CA ILE A 93 -22.67 -8.99 -2.41
C ILE A 93 -23.97 -8.69 -1.65
N ASN A 94 -24.81 -9.71 -1.46
CA ASN A 94 -26.08 -9.59 -0.73
C ASN A 94 -25.93 -9.79 0.79
N THR A 95 -24.73 -10.14 1.27
CA THR A 95 -24.46 -10.38 2.68
C THR A 95 -24.00 -9.10 3.36
N MET A 96 -24.77 -8.62 4.34
CA MET A 96 -24.40 -7.49 5.18
C MET A 96 -24.18 -7.94 6.61
N LEU A 97 -23.07 -7.49 7.22
CA LEU A 97 -22.89 -7.57 8.67
C LEU A 97 -23.83 -6.58 9.36
N ARG A 98 -24.33 -6.90 10.55
CA ARG A 98 -25.20 -6.00 11.31
C ARG A 98 -24.37 -4.84 11.85
N SER A 99 -24.96 -3.66 11.98
CA SER A 99 -24.27 -2.51 12.60
C SER A 99 -23.77 -2.82 14.01
N SER A 100 -24.49 -3.66 14.78
CA SER A 100 -24.07 -4.13 16.10
C SER A 100 -22.74 -4.87 16.09
N ASP A 101 -22.46 -5.62 15.01
CA ASP A 101 -21.25 -6.45 14.87
C ASP A 101 -19.98 -5.58 14.72
N TRP A 102 -20.16 -4.30 14.38
CA TRP A 102 -19.09 -3.34 14.15
C TRP A 102 -18.79 -2.45 15.36
N ASN A 103 -19.73 -2.25 16.30
CA ASN A 103 -19.58 -1.22 17.33
C ASN A 103 -18.30 -1.38 18.18
N ASN A 104 -18.05 -2.60 18.67
CA ASN A 104 -16.85 -2.88 19.47
C ASN A 104 -15.58 -2.82 18.61
N THR A 105 -15.63 -3.37 17.39
CA THR A 105 -14.52 -3.35 16.44
C THR A 105 -14.11 -1.94 16.07
N LEU A 106 -15.06 -1.06 15.75
CA LEU A 106 -14.80 0.35 15.43
C LEU A 106 -14.16 1.09 16.61
N ARG A 107 -14.61 0.80 17.85
CA ARG A 107 -13.97 1.33 19.06
C ARG A 107 -12.54 0.81 19.24
N HIS A 108 -12.29 -0.47 19.04
CA HIS A 108 -10.93 -1.01 19.17
C HIS A 108 -10.01 -0.48 18.06
N LEU A 109 -10.54 -0.30 16.85
CA LEU A 109 -9.80 0.33 15.75
C LEU A 109 -9.45 1.77 16.10
N SER A 110 -10.36 2.58 16.65
CA SER A 110 -10.07 3.97 17.03
C SER A 110 -8.98 4.07 18.10
N ILE A 111 -8.92 3.11 19.02
CA ILE A 111 -7.85 3.00 20.01
C ILE A 111 -6.53 2.54 19.38
N LEU A 112 -6.58 1.69 18.35
CA LEU A 112 -5.40 1.23 17.61
C LEU A 112 -4.77 2.35 16.76
N GLN A 113 -5.56 3.27 16.21
CA GLN A 113 -5.08 4.32 15.29
C GLN A 113 -3.89 5.12 15.84
N PRO A 114 -3.91 5.66 17.08
CA PRO A 114 -2.75 6.35 17.65
C PRO A 114 -1.52 5.46 17.74
N LEU A 115 -1.65 4.17 18.10
CA LEU A 115 -0.51 3.27 18.21
C LEU A 115 0.15 3.03 16.84
N ILE A 116 -0.64 2.91 15.77
CA ILE A 116 -0.12 2.74 14.41
C ILE A 116 0.68 3.98 13.99
N SER A 117 0.28 5.19 14.40
CA SER A 117 0.97 6.42 14.04
C SER A 117 2.44 6.47 14.50
N LEU A 118 2.81 5.75 15.57
CA LEU A 118 4.21 5.57 16.01
C LEU A 118 5.08 4.83 15.00
N PHE A 119 4.48 4.07 14.08
CA PHE A 119 5.15 3.34 13.02
C PHE A 119 5.12 4.08 11.67
N SER A 120 4.64 5.33 11.64
CA SER A 120 4.68 6.14 10.43
C SER A 120 6.12 6.37 9.99
N ILE A 121 6.43 5.92 8.78
CA ILE A 121 7.75 6.17 8.17
C ILE A 121 7.99 7.65 7.91
N ASN A 122 6.94 8.48 7.83
CA ASN A 122 7.04 9.86 7.41
C ASN A 122 7.25 10.81 8.59
N PHE A 123 6.89 10.40 9.81
CA PHE A 123 7.02 11.25 10.98
C PHE A 123 8.43 11.85 11.14
N PRO A 124 9.53 11.06 11.09
CA PRO A 124 10.87 11.63 11.20
C PRO A 124 11.17 12.67 10.10
N PHE A 125 10.73 12.41 8.86
CA PHE A 125 10.95 13.27 7.70
C PHE A 125 10.24 14.62 7.82
N VAL A 126 9.01 14.60 8.33
CA VAL A 126 8.24 15.83 8.56
C VAL A 126 8.87 16.65 9.67
N GLN A 127 9.33 16.01 10.75
CA GLN A 127 10.00 16.70 11.84
C GLN A 127 11.33 17.33 11.41
N THR A 128 12.12 16.64 10.58
CA THR A 128 13.36 17.19 10.03
C THR A 128 13.12 18.30 9.01
N LEU A 129 12.09 18.18 8.16
CA LEU A 129 11.69 19.26 7.24
C LEU A 129 11.19 20.49 8.02
N LYS A 130 10.42 20.28 9.09
CA LYS A 130 9.97 21.36 9.99
C LYS A 130 11.16 22.07 10.64
N HIS A 131 12.11 21.31 11.21
CA HIS A 131 13.32 21.89 11.78
C HIS A 131 14.09 22.71 10.72
N PHE A 132 14.28 22.15 9.52
CA PHE A 132 14.92 22.85 8.40
C PHE A 132 14.19 24.15 8.01
N PHE A 133 12.86 24.14 8.02
CA PHE A 133 12.04 25.32 7.77
C PHE A 133 12.25 26.40 8.84
N ILE A 134 12.18 26.02 10.13
CA ILE A 134 12.30 26.96 11.26
C ILE A 134 13.70 27.59 11.29
N GLU A 135 14.77 26.82 11.07
CA GLU A 135 16.13 27.35 11.00
C GLU A 135 16.29 28.40 9.89
N LYS A 136 15.61 28.19 8.76
CA LYS A 136 15.73 29.07 7.59
C LYS A 136 14.84 30.30 7.64
N TYR A 137 13.59 30.14 8.07
CA TYR A 137 12.56 31.18 7.99
C TYR A 137 12.16 31.75 9.36
N GLY A 138 12.49 31.07 10.46
CA GLY A 138 12.02 31.38 11.81
C GLY A 138 10.61 30.85 12.09
N GLU A 139 10.20 30.87 13.36
CA GLU A 139 8.90 30.34 13.81
C GLU A 139 7.70 31.12 13.24
N THR A 140 7.88 32.42 12.95
CA THR A 140 6.86 33.27 12.31
C THR A 140 7.13 33.48 10.82
N GLY A 141 8.06 32.71 10.26
CA GLY A 141 8.49 32.79 8.88
C GLY A 141 7.46 32.22 7.91
N VAL A 142 7.49 32.73 6.68
CA VAL A 142 6.63 32.26 5.57
C VAL A 142 7.51 31.88 4.39
N CYS A 143 7.37 30.65 3.89
CA CYS A 143 8.00 30.22 2.66
C CYS A 143 7.04 30.40 1.48
N ASN A 144 7.34 31.37 0.61
CA ASN A 144 6.59 31.62 -0.62
C ASN A 144 7.10 30.85 -1.84
N ASP A 145 8.33 30.33 -1.78
CA ASP A 145 8.99 29.54 -2.81
C ASP A 145 9.17 28.09 -2.32
N ILE A 146 8.07 27.35 -2.37
CA ILE A 146 7.99 25.97 -1.91
C ILE A 146 8.94 25.09 -2.72
N LEU A 147 9.05 25.32 -4.03
CA LEU A 147 9.92 24.51 -4.89
C LEU A 147 11.39 24.66 -4.51
N ALA A 148 11.86 25.88 -4.23
CA ALA A 148 13.23 26.10 -3.76
C ALA A 148 13.49 25.41 -2.40
N LEU A 149 12.56 25.52 -1.45
CA LEU A 149 12.67 24.84 -0.16
C LEU A 149 12.75 23.31 -0.32
N LEU A 150 11.86 22.73 -1.14
CA LEU A 150 11.85 21.29 -1.38
C LEU A 150 13.11 20.82 -2.13
N ASP A 151 13.63 21.62 -3.06
CA ASP A 151 14.86 21.31 -3.80
C ASP A 151 16.09 21.30 -2.87
N GLU A 152 16.23 22.30 -2.01
CA GLU A 152 17.29 22.37 -1.01
C GLU A 152 17.19 21.22 0.00
N TYR A 153 16.00 20.96 0.53
CA TYR A 153 15.79 19.85 1.46
C TYR A 153 16.07 18.50 0.79
N ARG A 154 15.78 18.33 -0.51
CA ARG A 154 16.14 17.11 -1.26
C ARG A 154 17.64 16.85 -1.24
N PHE A 155 18.47 17.88 -1.43
CA PHE A 155 19.92 17.72 -1.39
C PHE A 155 20.39 17.31 0.01
N PHE A 156 19.93 18.00 1.05
CA PHE A 156 20.19 17.61 2.44
C PHE A 156 19.77 16.16 2.71
N PHE A 157 18.57 15.79 2.27
CA PHE A 157 18.02 14.45 2.44
C PHE A 157 18.90 13.38 1.77
N GLN A 158 19.32 13.60 0.52
CA GLN A 158 20.16 12.66 -0.22
C GLN A 158 21.53 12.45 0.42
N GLU A 159 22.14 13.50 0.96
CA GLU A 159 23.42 13.42 1.66
C GLU A 159 23.32 12.63 2.96
N ASN A 160 22.19 12.74 3.67
CA ASN A 160 22.00 12.09 4.97
C ASN A 160 21.38 10.69 4.88
N LEU A 161 20.71 10.35 3.77
CA LEU A 161 20.09 9.03 3.57
C LEU A 161 21.10 7.88 3.43
N GLN A 162 22.33 8.16 3.00
CA GLN A 162 23.37 7.14 2.82
C GLN A 162 23.79 6.44 4.13
N SER A 163 23.34 6.95 5.28
CA SER A 163 23.63 6.39 6.61
C SER A 163 22.59 5.38 7.10
N THR A 164 21.37 5.36 6.54
CA THR A 164 20.28 4.49 7.01
C THR A 164 20.19 3.24 6.14
N ASP A 165 20.91 2.19 6.52
CA ASP A 165 20.72 0.86 5.93
C ASP A 165 19.32 0.32 6.30
N GLU A 166 18.54 -0.13 5.31
CA GLU A 166 17.25 -0.84 5.50
C GLU A 166 17.36 -2.08 6.42
N VAL A 167 18.59 -2.54 6.66
CA VAL A 167 18.93 -3.68 7.51
C VAL A 167 19.10 -3.28 8.98
N ASN A 168 19.43 -2.02 9.27
CA ASN A 168 19.78 -1.56 10.62
C ASN A 168 18.62 -0.90 11.40
N ASP A 169 17.42 -0.79 10.82
CA ASP A 169 16.24 -0.18 11.49
C ASP A 169 16.51 1.24 12.05
N GLU A 170 17.58 1.91 11.61
CA GLU A 170 17.95 3.24 12.10
C GLU A 170 16.98 4.28 11.57
N VAL A 171 16.30 4.94 12.52
CA VAL A 171 15.31 5.98 12.23
C VAL A 171 16.05 7.23 11.78
N PHE A 172 15.61 7.80 10.64
CA PHE A 172 16.18 9.02 10.08
C PHE A 172 16.04 10.21 11.06
N ASN A 173 17.14 10.58 11.73
CA ASN A 173 17.16 11.70 12.68
C ASN A 173 18.51 12.45 12.66
N PRO A 174 18.89 13.08 11.52
CA PRO A 174 20.19 13.73 11.37
C PRO A 174 20.41 14.90 12.34
N PHE A 175 19.34 15.56 12.79
CA PHE A 175 19.40 16.68 13.73
C PHE A 175 19.27 16.26 15.20
N GLN A 176 19.17 14.96 15.49
CA GLN A 176 19.00 14.43 16.85
C GLN A 176 17.79 15.05 17.60
N LEU A 177 16.69 15.27 16.89
CA LEU A 177 15.50 15.92 17.44
C LEU A 177 14.88 15.07 18.58
N GLU A 178 14.65 15.71 19.73
CA GLU A 178 14.08 15.08 20.92
C GLU A 178 12.70 14.47 20.66
N VAL A 179 11.88 15.12 19.82
CA VAL A 179 10.53 14.64 19.49
C VAL A 179 10.56 13.29 18.76
N ILE A 180 11.56 13.07 17.89
CA ILE A 180 11.77 11.79 17.19
C ILE A 180 12.28 10.73 18.18
N GLN A 181 13.25 11.09 19.03
CA GLN A 181 13.78 10.19 20.06
C GLN A 181 12.70 9.74 21.04
N LYS A 182 11.81 10.66 21.45
CA LYS A 182 10.65 10.36 22.32
C LYS A 182 9.68 9.40 21.64
N ALA A 183 9.29 9.65 20.39
CA ALA A 183 8.42 8.75 19.63
C ALA A 183 9.01 7.34 19.51
N GLU A 184 10.31 7.23 19.20
CA GLU A 184 11.00 5.93 19.14
C GLU A 184 11.10 5.24 20.51
N SER A 185 11.23 5.99 21.60
CA SER A 185 11.19 5.42 22.95
C SER A 185 9.84 4.80 23.29
N ILE A 186 8.76 5.52 22.98
CA ILE A 186 7.38 5.06 23.21
C ILE A 186 7.06 3.83 22.34
N LYS A 187 7.49 3.85 21.07
CA LYS A 187 7.41 2.69 20.17
C LYS A 187 8.15 1.47 20.73
N ARG A 188 9.36 1.64 21.26
CA ARG A 188 10.11 0.54 21.91
C ARG A 188 9.39 0.01 23.15
N GLU A 189 8.80 0.88 23.96
CA GLU A 189 8.02 0.47 25.13
C GLU A 189 6.82 -0.40 24.73
N LEU A 190 6.05 0.04 23.72
CA LEU A 190 4.95 -0.75 23.16
C LEU A 190 5.43 -2.12 22.65
N LEU A 191 6.53 -2.15 21.89
CA LEU A 191 7.10 -3.41 21.38
C LEU A 191 7.57 -4.32 22.52
N ASN A 192 8.18 -3.78 23.57
CA ASN A 192 8.60 -4.55 24.73
C ASN A 192 7.41 -5.21 25.44
N ILE A 193 6.30 -4.49 25.63
CA ILE A 193 5.07 -5.06 26.22
C ILE A 193 4.55 -6.23 25.38
N ILE A 194 4.54 -6.08 24.05
CA ILE A 194 4.10 -7.12 23.13
C ILE A 194 5.06 -8.32 23.18
N PHE A 195 6.37 -8.07 23.09
CA PHE A 195 7.40 -9.11 23.05
C PHE A 195 7.51 -9.88 24.37
N GLU A 196 7.37 -9.21 25.51
CA GLU A 196 7.33 -9.88 26.82
C GLU A 196 6.16 -10.87 26.89
N LYS A 197 4.98 -10.49 26.39
CA LYS A 197 3.83 -11.40 26.32
C LYS A 197 4.06 -12.57 25.36
N ILE A 198 4.72 -12.35 24.22
CA ILE A 198 5.12 -13.43 23.30
C ILE A 198 6.14 -14.37 23.97
N ASP A 199 7.08 -13.83 24.72
CA ASP A 199 8.13 -14.61 25.37
C ASP A 199 7.66 -15.40 26.59
N THR A 200 6.63 -14.91 27.29
CA THR A 200 6.10 -15.56 28.50
C THR A 200 4.91 -16.46 28.23
N THR A 201 4.26 -16.37 27.07
CA THR A 201 3.13 -17.24 26.76
C THR A 201 3.58 -18.69 26.48
N ILE A 202 2.76 -19.64 26.91
CA ILE A 202 2.79 -21.04 26.48
C ILE A 202 1.64 -21.36 25.50
N GLU A 203 0.71 -20.41 25.35
CA GLU A 203 -0.48 -20.53 24.51
C GLU A 203 -0.15 -20.22 23.06
N GLU A 204 -1.02 -20.65 22.15
CA GLU A 204 -0.89 -20.34 20.72
C GLU A 204 -1.34 -18.92 20.36
N GLU A 205 -1.93 -18.20 21.32
CA GLU A 205 -2.50 -16.87 21.18
C GLU A 205 -2.02 -15.93 22.31
N VAL A 206 -1.71 -14.68 21.96
CA VAL A 206 -1.42 -13.56 22.84
C VAL A 206 -2.49 -12.50 22.66
N CYS A 207 -3.21 -12.17 23.72
CA CYS A 207 -4.24 -11.13 23.71
C CYS A 207 -3.80 -9.93 24.56
N LEU A 208 -3.61 -8.78 23.91
CA LEU A 208 -3.47 -7.48 24.54
C LEU A 208 -4.86 -6.85 24.72
N LYS A 209 -5.09 -6.25 25.88
CA LYS A 209 -6.29 -5.49 26.23
C LYS A 209 -5.96 -4.01 26.36
N ASP A 210 -6.95 -3.13 26.30
CA ASP A 210 -6.78 -1.66 26.42
C ASP A 210 -5.82 -1.26 27.56
N LYS A 211 -6.00 -1.84 28.75
CA LYS A 211 -5.17 -1.56 29.92
C LYS A 211 -3.66 -1.78 29.72
N ASP A 212 -3.28 -2.64 28.77
CA ASP A 212 -1.87 -2.95 28.49
C ASP A 212 -1.16 -1.80 27.77
N PHE A 213 -1.87 -0.88 27.11
CA PHE A 213 -1.25 0.16 26.27
C PHE A 213 -1.93 1.55 26.35
N LEU A 214 -3.00 1.74 27.12
CA LEU A 214 -3.65 3.06 27.25
C LEU A 214 -2.67 4.15 27.71
N HIS A 215 -1.76 3.84 28.64
CA HIS A 215 -0.72 4.78 29.09
C HIS A 215 0.24 5.19 27.96
N ILE A 216 0.57 4.26 27.05
CA ILE A 216 1.39 4.55 25.86
C ILE A 216 0.71 5.60 24.99
N ILE A 217 -0.61 5.50 24.79
CA ILE A 217 -1.39 6.44 23.98
C ILE A 217 -1.33 7.85 24.59
N ASP A 218 -1.41 7.96 25.91
CA ASP A 218 -1.34 9.23 26.62
C ASP A 218 0.02 9.92 26.42
N ASP A 219 1.11 9.14 26.33
CA ASP A 219 2.47 9.65 26.18
C ASP A 219 2.87 10.01 24.74
N ILE A 220 2.11 9.59 23.72
CA ILE A 220 2.37 9.91 22.30
C ILE A 220 2.54 11.44 22.13
N PRO A 221 3.61 11.91 21.47
CA PRO A 221 3.84 13.35 21.26
C PRO A 221 2.67 14.05 20.57
N SER A 222 2.39 15.28 20.99
CA SER A 222 1.40 16.16 20.33
C SER A 222 1.72 16.37 18.85
N ALA A 223 3.00 16.44 18.47
CA ALA A 223 3.45 16.50 17.09
C ALA A 223 3.01 15.31 16.21
N ILE A 224 2.60 14.20 16.83
CA ILE A 224 1.91 13.07 16.18
C ILE A 224 0.40 13.24 16.33
N LYS A 225 -0.12 13.43 17.56
CA LYS A 225 -1.56 13.52 17.85
C LYS A 225 -2.31 14.62 17.10
N ASN A 226 -1.64 15.73 16.77
CA ASN A 226 -2.25 16.90 16.11
C ASN A 226 -2.48 16.69 14.60
N TRP A 227 -2.03 15.57 14.05
CA TRP A 227 -2.41 15.16 12.70
C TRP A 227 -3.79 14.52 12.72
N SER A 228 -4.67 15.01 11.86
CA SER A 228 -5.89 14.27 11.52
C SER A 228 -5.45 13.01 10.77
N TYR A 229 -5.49 11.85 11.42
CA TYR A 229 -5.21 10.58 10.76
C TYR A 229 -6.52 9.95 10.27
N SER A 230 -6.47 9.38 9.06
CA SER A 230 -7.50 8.51 8.53
C SER A 230 -6.82 7.25 8.00
N TYR A 231 -7.40 6.08 8.31
CA TYR A 231 -6.84 4.80 7.89
C TYR A 231 -7.91 3.92 7.24
N SER A 232 -7.50 3.17 6.23
CA SER A 232 -8.29 2.09 5.66
C SER A 232 -7.83 0.76 6.26
N PHE A 233 -8.76 0.04 6.89
CA PHE A 233 -8.54 -1.28 7.46
C PHE A 233 -9.21 -2.35 6.60
N PHE A 234 -8.42 -3.32 6.14
CA PHE A 234 -8.90 -4.48 5.40
C PHE A 234 -9.13 -5.62 6.39
N LEU A 235 -10.40 -5.92 6.63
CA LEU A 235 -10.83 -6.79 7.72
C LEU A 235 -11.48 -8.06 7.19
N GLN A 236 -11.12 -9.20 7.77
CA GLN A 236 -11.82 -10.47 7.57
C GLN A 236 -12.52 -10.87 8.88
N PRO A 237 -13.86 -10.85 8.93
CA PRO A 237 -14.61 -11.28 10.10
C PRO A 237 -14.54 -12.82 10.24
N TYR A 238 -14.46 -13.31 11.47
CA TYR A 238 -14.57 -14.73 11.77
C TYR A 238 -15.32 -14.96 13.09
N ASN A 239 -16.13 -16.02 13.12
CA ASN A 239 -16.89 -16.41 14.30
C ASN A 239 -16.04 -17.27 15.23
N ILE A 240 -16.19 -17.03 16.53
CA ILE A 240 -15.68 -17.93 17.56
C ILE A 240 -16.82 -18.81 18.02
N GLN A 241 -16.55 -20.11 18.15
CA GLN A 241 -17.50 -21.05 18.74
C GLN A 241 -17.93 -20.57 20.14
N ASN A 242 -19.24 -20.43 20.34
CA ASN A 242 -19.86 -19.95 21.58
C ASN A 242 -19.65 -18.45 21.89
N SER A 243 -19.29 -17.62 20.91
CA SER A 243 -19.32 -16.16 21.01
C SER A 243 -20.48 -15.57 20.21
N GLU A 244 -21.18 -14.59 20.76
CA GLU A 244 -22.19 -13.80 20.01
C GLU A 244 -21.53 -12.69 19.16
N GLU A 245 -20.29 -12.33 19.45
CA GLU A 245 -19.55 -11.29 18.73
C GLU A 245 -18.45 -11.90 17.84
N PRO A 246 -18.33 -11.46 16.58
CA PRO A 246 -17.24 -11.89 15.71
C PRO A 246 -15.92 -11.22 16.10
N GLU A 247 -14.83 -11.88 15.75
CA GLU A 247 -13.49 -11.28 15.73
C GLU A 247 -13.10 -10.92 14.30
N PHE A 248 -12.06 -10.10 14.17
CA PHE A 248 -11.63 -9.60 12.86
C PHE A 248 -10.13 -9.76 12.70
N VAL A 249 -9.71 -10.32 11.56
CA VAL A 249 -8.31 -10.28 11.16
C VAL A 249 -8.02 -9.04 10.34
N ILE A 250 -7.00 -8.28 10.73
CA ILE A 250 -6.52 -7.14 9.94
C ILE A 250 -5.52 -7.66 8.92
N ASN A 251 -5.94 -7.80 7.66
CA ASN A 251 -5.05 -8.23 6.57
C ASN A 251 -4.09 -7.14 6.16
N LYS A 252 -4.60 -5.91 6.10
CA LYS A 252 -3.85 -4.77 5.61
C LYS A 252 -4.36 -3.49 6.27
N MET A 253 -3.42 -2.60 6.51
CA MET A 253 -3.67 -1.21 6.87
C MET A 253 -3.13 -0.34 5.75
N ALA A 254 -3.77 0.79 5.55
CA ALA A 254 -3.53 1.68 4.44
C ALA A 254 -3.83 3.12 4.84
N ALA A 255 -3.33 4.08 4.07
CA ALA A 255 -3.81 5.44 4.25
C ALA A 255 -5.30 5.51 3.93
N GLY A 256 -6.03 6.28 4.73
CA GLY A 256 -7.47 6.47 4.62
C GLY A 256 -7.82 7.55 3.61
N TYR A 257 -8.74 8.44 3.97
CA TYR A 257 -9.26 9.49 3.07
C TYR A 257 -9.77 8.91 1.74
N GLY A 258 -10.34 7.71 1.79
CA GLY A 258 -10.84 7.03 0.59
C GLY A 258 -9.76 6.56 -0.39
N GLN A 259 -8.45 6.63 -0.09
CA GLN A 259 -7.39 6.24 -1.04
C GLN A 259 -7.67 4.89 -1.71
N TYR A 260 -7.99 3.84 -0.94
CA TYR A 260 -8.19 2.50 -1.50
C TYR A 260 -9.53 2.27 -2.19
N VAL A 261 -10.47 3.21 -2.08
CA VAL A 261 -11.72 3.19 -2.85
C VAL A 261 -11.70 4.16 -4.03
N SER A 262 -10.75 5.10 -4.09
CA SER A 262 -10.68 6.16 -5.11
C SER A 262 -10.75 5.60 -6.53
N ARG A 263 -9.88 4.64 -6.86
CA ARG A 263 -9.84 3.97 -8.17
C ARG A 263 -11.17 3.32 -8.56
N PHE A 264 -11.92 2.84 -7.58
CA PHE A 264 -13.15 2.08 -7.80
C PHE A 264 -14.41 2.92 -7.56
N ILE A 265 -14.27 4.21 -7.27
CA ILE A 265 -15.36 5.03 -6.76
C ILE A 265 -16.53 5.12 -7.75
N ASP A 266 -16.24 5.21 -9.05
CA ASP A 266 -17.25 5.24 -10.11
C ASP A 266 -17.99 3.90 -10.27
N LEU A 267 -17.38 2.78 -9.84
CA LEU A 267 -18.05 1.47 -9.77
C LEU A 267 -18.88 1.31 -8.50
N CYS A 268 -18.52 2.03 -7.42
CA CYS A 268 -19.23 2.03 -6.15
C CYS A 268 -20.46 2.97 -6.16
N ASP A 269 -20.40 4.07 -6.93
CA ASP A 269 -21.51 5.03 -7.06
C ASP A 269 -22.66 4.41 -7.89
N ILE A 270 -23.65 3.84 -7.20
CA ILE A 270 -24.85 3.28 -7.84
C ILE A 270 -25.77 4.43 -8.30
N PRO A 271 -26.22 4.47 -9.58
CA PRO A 271 -27.00 5.59 -10.15
C PRO A 271 -28.29 5.97 -9.40
N GLU A 272 -28.85 5.06 -8.61
CA GLU A 272 -30.12 5.22 -7.89
C GLU A 272 -29.94 5.27 -6.36
N GLY A 273 -28.69 5.35 -5.86
CA GLY A 273 -28.34 5.28 -4.44
C GLY A 273 -27.54 6.48 -3.93
N ILE A 274 -27.09 6.37 -2.68
CA ILE A 274 -26.14 7.32 -2.08
C ILE A 274 -24.79 7.16 -2.80
N LYS A 275 -24.22 8.27 -3.27
CA LYS A 275 -22.88 8.26 -3.83
C LYS A 275 -21.84 8.15 -2.71
N TYR A 276 -20.91 7.22 -2.83
CA TYR A 276 -19.78 7.07 -1.93
C TYR A 276 -18.88 8.32 -1.95
N THR A 277 -18.77 8.98 -3.10
CA THR A 277 -18.10 10.30 -3.21
C THR A 277 -18.69 11.32 -2.24
N ASP A 278 -20.02 11.46 -2.20
CA ASP A 278 -20.72 12.39 -1.31
C ASP A 278 -20.52 12.00 0.16
N MET A 279 -20.54 10.70 0.49
CA MET A 279 -20.28 10.20 1.85
C MET A 279 -18.86 10.54 2.33
N ILE A 280 -17.86 10.36 1.46
CA ILE A 280 -16.46 10.69 1.78
C ILE A 280 -16.30 12.19 1.99
N ARG A 281 -16.89 13.01 1.12
CA ARG A 281 -16.88 14.48 1.26
C ARG A 281 -17.59 14.94 2.54
N GLU A 282 -18.68 14.28 2.93
CA GLU A 282 -19.33 14.56 4.21
C GLU A 282 -18.40 14.25 5.39
N VAL A 283 -17.66 13.14 5.34
CA VAL A 283 -16.65 12.83 6.36
C VAL A 283 -15.56 13.90 6.40
N TYR A 284 -15.09 14.39 5.25
CA TYR A 284 -14.10 15.47 5.17
C TYR A 284 -14.59 16.75 5.85
N ASN A 285 -15.83 17.16 5.55
CA ASN A 285 -16.43 18.35 6.15
C ASN A 285 -16.62 18.24 7.67
N ARG A 286 -16.76 17.01 8.21
CA ARG A 286 -16.87 16.79 9.66
C ARG A 286 -15.54 16.83 10.39
N ILE A 287 -14.42 16.59 9.71
CA ILE A 287 -13.08 16.52 10.33
C ILE A 287 -12.22 17.76 10.07
N LEU A 288 -12.58 18.59 9.09
CA LEU A 288 -11.92 19.86 8.81
C LEU A 288 -12.46 20.97 9.72
N TYR A 289 -11.56 21.85 10.14
CA TYR A 289 -11.94 23.12 10.79
C TYR A 289 -12.40 24.13 9.73
N GLU A 290 -13.15 25.15 10.17
CA GLU A 290 -13.54 26.26 9.30
C GLU A 290 -12.29 26.93 8.68
N GLY A 291 -12.29 27.14 7.36
CA GLY A 291 -11.15 27.69 6.63
C GLY A 291 -10.04 26.67 6.29
N HIS A 292 -10.25 25.38 6.55
CA HIS A 292 -9.37 24.30 6.11
C HIS A 292 -10.01 23.50 4.98
N GLU A 293 -9.21 23.09 4.01
CA GLU A 293 -9.65 22.37 2.82
C GLU A 293 -8.70 21.21 2.49
N PHE A 294 -9.22 20.15 1.87
CA PHE A 294 -8.38 19.10 1.28
C PHE A 294 -8.09 19.41 -0.18
N ALA A 295 -6.86 19.11 -0.62
CA ALA A 295 -6.49 19.20 -2.03
C ALA A 295 -5.68 17.97 -2.47
N GLU A 296 -6.08 17.34 -3.58
CA GLU A 296 -5.38 16.18 -4.12
C GLU A 296 -4.14 16.60 -4.90
N ILE A 297 -2.99 15.97 -4.65
CA ILE A 297 -1.79 16.25 -5.44
C ILE A 297 -1.90 15.54 -6.80
N SER A 298 -1.93 16.30 -7.89
CA SER A 298 -2.18 15.75 -9.22
C SER A 298 -0.98 14.95 -9.78
N GLY A 299 -1.26 13.91 -10.56
CA GLY A 299 -0.25 13.17 -11.34
C GLY A 299 -0.45 11.66 -11.31
N VAL A 300 -0.53 11.06 -12.50
CA VAL A 300 -0.70 9.61 -12.67
C VAL A 300 0.64 8.91 -12.81
N PHE A 301 1.64 9.59 -13.39
CA PHE A 301 3.02 9.09 -13.54
C PHE A 301 3.09 7.75 -14.28
N GLY A 302 2.19 7.56 -15.26
CA GLY A 302 2.10 6.32 -16.03
C GLY A 302 1.60 5.10 -15.25
N PHE A 303 1.16 5.26 -14.01
CA PHE A 303 0.62 4.18 -13.20
C PHE A 303 -0.91 4.24 -13.16
N ASN A 304 -1.58 3.34 -13.88
CA ASN A 304 -3.05 3.30 -13.99
C ASN A 304 -3.76 3.24 -12.61
N GLY A 305 -3.11 2.73 -11.57
CA GLY A 305 -3.66 2.75 -10.21
C GLY A 305 -3.83 4.14 -9.59
N ASN A 306 -3.34 5.21 -10.22
CA ASN A 306 -3.56 6.58 -9.76
C ASN A 306 -4.75 7.26 -10.46
N ILE A 307 -5.38 6.63 -11.45
CA ILE A 307 -6.51 7.23 -12.15
C ILE A 307 -7.78 7.04 -11.31
N HIS A 308 -8.46 8.15 -11.00
CA HIS A 308 -9.75 8.14 -10.33
C HIS A 308 -10.49 9.48 -10.53
N SER A 309 -11.80 9.47 -10.27
CA SER A 309 -12.61 10.68 -10.15
C SER A 309 -12.21 11.50 -8.90
N PRO A 310 -12.27 12.85 -8.96
CA PRO A 310 -11.94 13.71 -7.81
C PRO A 310 -12.80 13.45 -6.57
N MET A 311 -12.15 13.23 -5.44
CA MET A 311 -12.79 13.07 -4.13
C MET A 311 -12.69 14.33 -3.27
N ALA A 312 -11.74 15.23 -3.56
CA ALA A 312 -11.62 16.56 -2.97
C ALA A 312 -12.03 17.67 -3.98
N PRO A 313 -12.44 18.87 -3.49
CA PRO A 313 -12.80 19.99 -4.35
C PRO A 313 -11.59 20.60 -5.08
N TYR A 314 -10.41 20.53 -4.48
CA TYR A 314 -9.19 21.15 -5.01
C TYR A 314 -8.17 20.12 -5.51
N GLU A 315 -7.37 20.51 -6.51
CA GLU A 315 -6.11 19.83 -6.83
C GLU A 315 -4.91 20.74 -6.58
N ILE A 316 -3.77 20.16 -6.16
CA ILE A 316 -2.45 20.78 -6.19
C ILE A 316 -1.75 20.30 -7.46
N ILE A 317 -1.53 21.19 -8.41
CA ILE A 317 -0.94 20.86 -9.70
C ILE A 317 0.55 20.57 -9.55
N TYR A 318 0.95 19.33 -9.84
CA TYR A 318 2.37 19.00 -9.88
C TYR A 318 3.08 19.69 -11.06
N PRO A 319 4.32 20.19 -10.91
CA PRO A 319 5.01 20.90 -11.97
C PRO A 319 5.10 20.10 -13.28
N GLY A 320 4.66 20.73 -14.38
CA GLY A 320 4.64 20.10 -15.71
C GLY A 320 3.35 19.32 -16.04
N MET A 321 2.43 19.19 -15.09
CA MET A 321 1.12 18.57 -15.32
C MET A 321 0.08 19.57 -15.82
N VAL A 322 -0.92 19.05 -16.54
CA VAL A 322 -2.08 19.82 -17.01
C VAL A 322 -3.16 19.79 -15.92
N PRO A 323 -3.81 20.92 -15.61
CA PRO A 323 -4.94 20.95 -14.69
C PRO A 323 -6.04 19.98 -15.14
N ASN A 324 -6.66 19.29 -14.18
CA ASN A 324 -7.78 18.41 -14.43
C ASN A 324 -9.10 19.19 -14.26
N SER A 325 -9.88 19.27 -15.33
CA SER A 325 -11.15 20.01 -15.39
C SER A 325 -12.25 19.45 -14.48
N ASN A 326 -12.04 18.28 -13.88
CA ASN A 326 -13.02 17.65 -12.99
C ASN A 326 -12.93 18.18 -11.55
N PHE A 327 -11.87 18.92 -11.19
CA PHE A 327 -11.78 19.64 -9.92
C PHE A 327 -12.50 20.99 -9.99
N GLU A 328 -12.94 21.49 -8.83
CA GLU A 328 -13.61 22.79 -8.73
C GLU A 328 -12.62 23.94 -8.92
N GLU A 329 -11.42 23.82 -8.33
CA GLU A 329 -10.33 24.77 -8.49
C GLU A 329 -8.97 24.06 -8.46
N SER A 330 -8.07 24.47 -9.37
CA SER A 330 -6.72 23.93 -9.49
C SER A 330 -5.70 24.92 -8.92
N LEU A 331 -4.95 24.50 -7.91
CA LEU A 331 -3.95 25.30 -7.21
C LEU A 331 -2.57 24.96 -7.74
N LYS A 332 -1.84 25.92 -8.30
CA LYS A 332 -0.42 25.71 -8.59
C LYS A 332 0.37 25.76 -7.29
N ILE A 333 1.55 25.14 -7.27
CA ILE A 333 2.45 25.23 -6.11
C ILE A 333 2.80 26.69 -5.80
N GLU A 334 2.92 27.54 -6.82
CA GLU A 334 3.18 28.98 -6.66
C GLU A 334 2.02 29.74 -6.01
N ASP A 335 0.80 29.19 -6.01
CA ASP A 335 -0.37 29.78 -5.35
C ASP A 335 -0.39 29.48 -3.83
N LEU A 336 0.51 28.62 -3.37
CA LEU A 336 0.62 28.18 -1.98
C LEU A 336 1.84 28.79 -1.28
N SER A 337 1.77 28.82 0.04
CA SER A 337 2.87 29.16 0.94
C SER A 337 2.92 28.15 2.09
N ILE A 338 4.11 27.88 2.63
CA ILE A 338 4.27 27.04 3.82
C ILE A 338 4.49 27.93 5.04
N HIS A 339 3.80 27.60 6.13
CA HIS A 339 3.88 28.26 7.43
C HIS A 339 4.16 27.23 8.51
N TYR A 340 4.84 27.63 9.57
CA TYR A 340 4.91 26.86 10.81
C TYR A 340 3.76 27.26 11.74
N LEU A 341 2.98 26.29 12.18
CA LEU A 341 1.91 26.48 13.15
C LEU A 341 2.39 26.00 14.52
N ALA A 342 2.80 26.94 15.37
CA ALA A 342 3.40 26.65 16.67
C ALA A 342 2.45 25.88 17.62
N GLU A 343 1.16 26.19 17.61
CA GLU A 343 0.17 25.52 18.50
C GLU A 343 0.02 24.03 18.19
N GLU A 344 0.16 23.65 16.92
CA GLU A 344 0.03 22.26 16.46
C GLU A 344 1.37 21.57 16.21
N ASP A 345 2.47 22.32 16.32
CA ASP A 345 3.84 21.89 16.07
C ASP A 345 4.07 21.23 14.70
N LYS A 346 3.43 21.80 13.65
CA LYS A 346 3.45 21.25 12.28
C LYS A 346 3.60 22.34 11.21
N LEU A 347 4.03 21.91 10.02
CA LEU A 347 3.98 22.74 8.82
C LEU A 347 2.60 22.63 8.17
N ILE A 348 2.08 23.75 7.68
CA ILE A 348 0.81 23.82 6.96
C ILE A 348 0.99 24.55 5.63
N PHE A 349 0.17 24.20 4.64
CA PHE A 349 0.04 24.99 3.42
C PHE A 349 -1.08 26.00 3.59
N LYS A 350 -0.87 27.21 3.07
CA LYS A 350 -1.92 28.21 2.94
C LYS A 350 -2.01 28.73 1.52
N THR A 351 -3.22 28.97 1.05
CA THR A 351 -3.40 29.67 -0.23
C THR A 351 -3.03 31.14 -0.08
N LYS A 352 -2.36 31.70 -1.08
CA LYS A 352 -2.06 33.14 -1.14
C LYS A 352 -3.30 33.99 -1.44
N LYS A 353 -4.38 33.38 -1.93
CA LYS A 353 -5.60 34.05 -2.40
C LYS A 353 -6.55 34.41 -1.25
N ASN A 354 -6.78 33.48 -0.32
CA ASN A 354 -7.75 33.64 0.76
C ASN A 354 -7.24 33.17 2.14
N ASP A 355 -5.96 32.84 2.27
CA ASP A 355 -5.34 32.34 3.51
C ASP A 355 -5.92 31.02 4.04
N ALA A 356 -6.72 30.31 3.23
CA ALA A 356 -7.26 29.00 3.60
C ALA A 356 -6.13 27.97 3.79
N THR A 357 -6.26 27.14 4.81
CA THR A 357 -5.28 26.08 5.10
C THR A 357 -5.56 24.87 4.23
N ILE A 358 -4.57 24.44 3.45
CA ILE A 358 -4.67 23.31 2.53
C ILE A 358 -4.00 22.08 3.13
N HIS A 359 -4.74 20.98 3.21
CA HIS A 359 -4.23 19.67 3.58
C HIS A 359 -4.06 18.81 2.32
N PRO A 360 -2.81 18.48 1.93
CA PRO A 360 -2.58 17.69 0.73
C PRO A 360 -3.05 16.24 0.93
N LEU A 361 -3.67 15.68 -0.11
CA LEU A 361 -4.05 14.27 -0.19
C LEU A 361 -3.28 13.56 -1.29
N TYR A 362 -2.88 12.33 -1.00
CA TYR A 362 -2.39 11.38 -2.01
C TYR A 362 -3.34 10.18 -2.07
N LEU A 363 -4.17 10.14 -3.11
CA LEU A 363 -5.22 9.13 -3.27
C LEU A 363 -4.90 8.11 -4.37
N GLY A 364 -3.67 8.17 -4.92
CA GLY A 364 -3.12 7.17 -5.82
C GLY A 364 -2.59 5.93 -5.11
N PHE A 365 -2.27 4.91 -5.89
CA PHE A 365 -1.84 3.58 -5.42
C PHE A 365 -0.35 3.33 -5.68
N LEU A 366 0.32 4.24 -6.38
CA LEU A 366 1.75 4.13 -6.64
C LEU A 366 2.52 4.25 -5.30
N THR A 367 3.41 3.30 -5.05
CA THR A 367 4.23 3.33 -3.84
C THR A 367 5.11 4.59 -3.81
N TRP A 368 5.28 5.17 -2.62
CA TRP A 368 5.84 6.51 -2.48
C TRP A 368 7.24 6.66 -3.05
N TYR A 369 8.10 5.64 -2.93
CA TYR A 369 9.48 5.71 -3.42
C TYR A 369 9.58 5.71 -4.96
N LEU A 370 8.52 5.31 -5.68
CA LEU A 370 8.41 5.43 -7.13
C LEU A 370 7.86 6.79 -7.59
N LEU A 371 7.40 7.63 -6.67
CA LEU A 371 6.94 8.98 -6.99
C LEU A 371 8.13 9.89 -7.37
N PRO A 372 7.92 10.90 -8.23
CA PRO A 372 8.95 11.88 -8.56
C PRO A 372 9.53 12.56 -7.31
N PRO A 373 10.80 13.02 -7.33
CA PRO A 373 11.48 13.52 -6.12
C PRO A 373 10.73 14.64 -5.37
N ILE A 374 10.20 15.65 -6.07
CA ILE A 374 9.45 16.75 -5.44
C ILE A 374 8.12 16.23 -4.89
N TYR A 375 7.48 15.30 -5.60
CA TYR A 375 6.22 14.70 -5.16
C TYR A 375 6.42 13.92 -3.87
N ARG A 376 7.52 13.18 -3.72
CA ARG A 376 7.86 12.47 -2.47
C ARG A 376 7.92 13.40 -1.27
N LEU A 377 8.42 14.62 -1.46
CA LEU A 377 8.48 15.59 -0.38
C LEU A 377 7.11 16.17 -0.02
N LEU A 378 6.25 16.41 -1.02
CA LEU A 378 4.85 16.77 -0.77
C LEU A 378 4.09 15.62 -0.08
N PHE A 379 4.37 14.38 -0.49
CA PHE A 379 3.80 13.17 0.09
C PHE A 379 4.12 13.03 1.59
N PHE A 380 5.31 13.46 2.04
CA PHE A 380 5.64 13.47 3.47
C PHE A 380 4.70 14.37 4.29
N MET A 381 4.19 15.45 3.72
CA MET A 381 3.25 16.37 4.38
C MET A 381 1.78 15.94 4.25
N VAL A 382 1.49 14.78 3.65
CA VAL A 382 0.14 14.20 3.63
C VAL A 382 -0.20 13.65 5.02
N PRO A 383 -1.40 13.93 5.58
CA PRO A 383 -1.72 13.55 6.95
C PRO A 383 -1.73 12.07 7.26
N SER A 384 -1.92 11.19 6.28
CA SER A 384 -1.88 9.74 6.48
C SER A 384 -1.19 9.09 5.29
N ASN A 385 -0.07 8.42 5.55
CA ASN A 385 0.75 7.80 4.52
C ASN A 385 1.47 6.57 5.09
N TYR A 386 1.53 5.52 4.27
CA TYR A 386 2.21 4.24 4.50
C TYR A 386 2.24 3.74 5.97
N MET A 387 1.35 2.80 6.28
CA MET A 387 1.21 2.26 7.63
C MET A 387 1.43 0.75 7.64
N SER A 388 2.23 0.27 8.59
CA SER A 388 2.35 -1.17 8.86
C SER A 388 2.64 -1.40 10.34
N LEU A 389 2.13 -2.51 10.88
CA LEU A 389 2.52 -3.03 12.19
C LEU A 389 3.31 -4.33 11.99
N PRO A 390 4.61 -4.28 11.66
CA PRO A 390 5.39 -5.46 11.29
C PRO A 390 5.87 -6.24 12.53
N ILE A 391 4.97 -6.50 13.49
CA ILE A 391 5.28 -7.06 14.82
C ILE A 391 6.09 -8.36 14.71
N ALA A 392 5.65 -9.31 13.87
CA ALA A 392 6.36 -10.57 13.65
C ALA A 392 7.80 -10.36 13.16
N LYS A 393 8.00 -9.41 12.23
CA LYS A 393 9.32 -9.08 11.67
C LYS A 393 10.21 -8.43 12.73
N LEU A 394 9.68 -7.46 13.47
CA LEU A 394 10.43 -6.79 14.53
C LEU A 394 10.81 -7.77 15.64
N TYR A 395 9.90 -8.65 16.05
CA TYR A 395 10.18 -9.71 17.02
C TYR A 395 11.33 -10.60 16.56
N PHE A 396 11.30 -11.06 15.31
CA PHE A 396 12.36 -11.90 14.73
C PHE A 396 13.75 -11.23 14.77
N PHE A 397 13.84 -9.94 14.40
CA PHE A 397 15.12 -9.25 14.34
C PHE A 397 15.62 -8.72 15.70
N GLN A 398 14.71 -8.36 16.61
CA GLN A 398 15.06 -7.69 17.86
C GLN A 398 15.18 -8.66 19.05
N GLN A 399 14.51 -9.82 19.01
CA GLN A 399 14.51 -10.75 20.15
C GLN A 399 15.52 -11.90 20.00
N GLU A 400 16.42 -12.00 20.98
CA GLU A 400 17.40 -13.09 21.05
C GLU A 400 16.74 -14.46 21.23
N LYS A 401 15.59 -14.52 21.91
CA LYS A 401 14.82 -15.77 22.05
C LYS A 401 14.34 -16.28 20.70
N ALA A 402 13.93 -15.39 19.79
CA ALA A 402 13.54 -15.75 18.44
C ALA A 402 14.73 -16.30 17.65
N LYS A 403 15.87 -15.60 17.67
CA LYS A 403 17.09 -15.99 16.94
C LYS A 403 17.69 -17.35 17.36
N LYS A 404 17.44 -17.80 18.59
CA LYS A 404 17.90 -19.11 19.09
C LYS A 404 17.05 -20.29 18.60
N GLN A 405 15.86 -20.05 18.08
CA GLN A 405 14.99 -21.11 17.59
C GLN A 405 15.42 -21.55 16.18
N VAL A 406 15.37 -22.86 15.93
CA VAL A 406 15.60 -23.40 14.58
C VAL A 406 14.45 -23.00 13.64
N VAL A 407 13.21 -23.15 14.10
CA VAL A 407 12.01 -22.60 13.45
C VAL A 407 11.39 -21.61 14.41
N VAL A 408 11.29 -20.35 14.00
CA VAL A 408 10.73 -19.31 14.87
C VAL A 408 9.21 -19.41 14.82
N LYS A 409 8.61 -19.72 15.96
CA LYS A 409 7.15 -19.75 16.12
C LYS A 409 6.68 -18.44 16.74
N ILE A 410 5.75 -17.78 16.07
CA ILE A 410 5.13 -16.53 16.52
C ILE A 410 3.65 -16.85 16.79
N PRO A 411 3.16 -16.66 18.02
CA PRO A 411 1.76 -16.91 18.35
C PRO A 411 0.87 -15.93 17.60
N ARG A 412 -0.43 -16.23 17.54
CA ARG A 412 -1.43 -15.26 17.08
C ARG A 412 -1.43 -14.07 18.04
N ILE A 413 -1.33 -12.85 17.53
CA ILE A 413 -1.31 -11.63 18.35
C ILE A 413 -2.60 -10.85 18.12
N LYS A 414 -3.30 -10.55 19.21
CA LYS A 414 -4.57 -9.83 19.21
C LYS A 414 -4.51 -8.57 20.07
N ILE A 415 -5.23 -7.55 19.62
CA ILE A 415 -5.62 -6.40 20.44
C ILE A 415 -7.15 -6.44 20.56
N ASN A 416 -7.64 -6.76 21.76
CA ASN A 416 -9.06 -7.03 22.01
C ASN A 416 -9.63 -8.11 21.07
N ASN A 417 -10.54 -7.74 20.15
CA ASN A 417 -11.15 -8.63 19.15
C ASN A 417 -10.49 -8.55 17.76
N LEU A 418 -9.36 -7.84 17.64
CA LEU A 418 -8.63 -7.64 16.39
C LEU A 418 -7.38 -8.51 16.37
N VAL A 419 -7.27 -9.45 15.42
CA VAL A 419 -6.02 -10.16 15.12
C VAL A 419 -5.13 -9.24 14.30
N ILE A 420 -4.02 -8.78 14.88
CA ILE A 420 -3.04 -7.92 14.22
C ILE A 420 -1.90 -8.72 13.58
N THR A 421 -1.68 -9.96 14.02
CA THR A 421 -0.70 -10.89 13.44
C THR A 421 -1.24 -12.30 13.60
N ARG A 422 -1.47 -12.98 12.48
CA ARG A 422 -1.78 -14.41 12.47
C ARG A 422 -0.60 -15.22 13.02
N LYS A 423 -0.87 -16.40 13.55
CA LYS A 423 0.16 -17.35 13.96
C LYS A 423 1.07 -17.68 12.78
N GLN A 424 2.38 -17.65 13.02
CA GLN A 424 3.38 -17.87 11.98
C GLN A 424 4.48 -18.85 12.41
N TRP A 425 5.03 -19.55 11.43
CA TRP A 425 6.22 -20.37 11.52
C TRP A 425 7.22 -19.87 10.49
N TRP A 426 8.38 -19.40 10.95
CA TRP A 426 9.44 -18.93 10.08
C TRP A 426 10.48 -20.04 9.99
N ILE A 427 10.47 -20.74 8.86
CA ILE A 427 11.28 -21.92 8.63
C ILE A 427 12.49 -21.50 7.80
N PRO A 428 13.72 -21.57 8.32
CA PRO A 428 14.90 -21.23 7.53
C PRO A 428 15.04 -22.22 6.38
N SER A 429 15.53 -21.73 5.24
CA SER A 429 15.68 -22.48 4.00
C SER A 429 16.24 -23.89 4.24
N LYS A 430 17.36 -24.01 4.97
CA LYS A 430 18.04 -25.27 5.31
C LYS A 430 17.19 -26.36 5.98
N GLU A 431 16.08 -26.01 6.63
CA GLU A 431 15.18 -26.95 7.33
C GLU A 431 14.00 -27.41 6.47
N LEU A 432 13.88 -26.87 5.24
CA LEU A 432 12.81 -27.24 4.31
C LEU A 432 13.06 -28.63 3.70
N PRO A 433 11.99 -29.36 3.36
CA PRO A 433 12.11 -30.69 2.77
C PRO A 433 12.51 -30.59 1.29
N TYR A 434 13.80 -30.38 0.99
CA TYR A 434 14.35 -30.25 -0.38
C TYR A 434 14.41 -31.56 -1.18
N ARG A 435 13.78 -32.63 -0.71
CA ARG A 435 13.88 -33.91 -1.39
C ARG A 435 12.99 -33.88 -2.62
N HIS A 436 13.59 -33.85 -3.81
CA HIS A 436 12.95 -34.39 -5.00
C HIS A 436 12.79 -35.88 -4.77
N LEU A 437 11.70 -36.26 -4.12
CA LEU A 437 11.43 -37.64 -3.78
C LEU A 437 11.15 -38.39 -5.09
N PRO A 438 11.89 -39.46 -5.42
CA PRO A 438 11.67 -40.26 -6.63
C PRO A 438 10.46 -41.18 -6.48
N TYR A 439 9.40 -40.73 -5.79
CA TYR A 439 8.24 -41.53 -5.45
C TYR A 439 7.00 -41.11 -6.24
N GLY A 440 5.99 -41.99 -6.22
CA GLY A 440 4.65 -41.66 -6.66
C GLY A 440 4.02 -40.55 -5.82
N ASP A 441 2.89 -40.02 -6.30
CA ASP A 441 2.23 -38.89 -5.65
C ASP A 441 1.77 -39.22 -4.22
N LEU A 442 1.43 -40.48 -3.93
CA LEU A 442 1.00 -40.91 -2.58
C LEU A 442 2.13 -40.81 -1.56
N GLU A 443 3.30 -41.35 -1.87
CA GLU A 443 4.46 -41.28 -0.96
C GLU A 443 4.92 -39.83 -0.78
N ARG A 444 4.83 -39.00 -1.83
CA ARG A 444 5.09 -37.56 -1.71
C ARG A 444 4.14 -36.94 -0.69
N CYS A 445 2.83 -37.19 -0.80
CA CYS A 445 1.85 -36.71 0.19
C CYS A 445 2.19 -37.17 1.61
N MET A 446 2.57 -38.44 1.79
CA MET A 446 2.94 -38.97 3.12
C MET A 446 4.17 -38.28 3.72
N VAL A 447 5.20 -37.99 2.92
CA VAL A 447 6.40 -37.30 3.42
C VAL A 447 6.08 -35.87 3.84
N TYR A 448 5.33 -35.13 3.03
CA TYR A 448 4.94 -33.76 3.36
C TYR A 448 3.98 -33.71 4.56
N GLU A 449 3.05 -34.66 4.67
CA GLU A 449 2.16 -34.76 5.83
C GLU A 449 2.92 -35.05 7.13
N ASN A 450 3.92 -35.95 7.08
CA ASN A 450 4.78 -36.23 8.23
C ASN A 450 5.64 -35.03 8.62
N TRP A 451 6.20 -34.31 7.64
CA TRP A 451 6.94 -33.08 7.88
C TRP A 451 6.05 -31.97 8.45
N ARG A 452 4.86 -31.77 7.89
CA ARG A 452 3.86 -30.81 8.39
C ARG A 452 3.54 -31.08 9.86
N LYS A 453 3.25 -32.34 10.20
CA LYS A 453 2.98 -32.77 11.58
C LYS A 453 4.18 -32.57 12.50
N SER A 454 5.41 -32.86 12.05
CA SER A 454 6.61 -32.66 12.88
C SER A 454 6.90 -31.20 13.19
N GLN A 455 6.52 -30.29 12.29
CA GLN A 455 6.60 -28.85 12.51
C GLN A 455 5.41 -28.28 13.33
N GLY A 456 4.31 -29.03 13.43
CA GLY A 456 3.06 -28.59 14.05
C GLY A 456 2.31 -27.56 13.21
N LEU A 457 2.41 -27.65 11.88
CA LEU A 457 1.71 -26.77 10.94
C LEU A 457 0.26 -27.23 10.75
N PRO A 458 -0.72 -26.33 10.55
CA PRO A 458 -2.07 -26.71 10.17
C PRO A 458 -2.11 -27.27 8.74
N ARG A 459 -3.23 -27.90 8.36
CA ARG A 459 -3.43 -28.48 7.02
C ARG A 459 -3.40 -27.40 5.93
N GLU A 460 -4.06 -26.28 6.21
CA GLU A 460 -4.21 -25.15 5.30
C GLU A 460 -3.42 -23.98 5.85
N VAL A 461 -2.59 -23.38 5.00
CA VAL A 461 -1.68 -22.30 5.36
C VAL A 461 -1.53 -21.32 4.21
N PHE A 462 -1.05 -20.12 4.53
CA PHE A 462 -0.44 -19.24 3.56
C PHE A 462 1.08 -19.27 3.67
N ILE A 463 1.78 -19.25 2.53
CA ILE A 463 3.25 -19.19 2.50
C ILE A 463 3.75 -17.95 1.78
N LYS A 464 4.88 -17.39 2.24
CA LYS A 464 5.62 -16.30 1.59
C LYS A 464 7.12 -16.42 1.87
N ILE A 465 7.96 -15.86 1.00
CA ILE A 465 9.42 -15.90 1.20
C ILE A 465 9.91 -14.58 1.79
N LEU A 466 10.72 -14.67 2.84
CA LEU A 466 11.52 -13.58 3.37
C LEU A 466 12.99 -13.81 2.98
N ASN A 467 13.50 -13.00 2.04
CA ASN A 467 14.91 -12.97 1.70
C ASN A 467 15.65 -12.00 2.64
N LEU A 468 16.72 -12.47 3.28
CA LEU A 468 17.59 -11.64 4.14
C LEU A 468 18.83 -11.11 3.39
N LEU A 469 18.84 -11.19 2.05
CA LEU A 469 19.96 -10.74 1.25
C LEU A 469 20.31 -9.28 1.59
N THR A 470 21.57 -9.06 1.93
CA THR A 470 22.07 -7.71 2.20
C THR A 470 22.37 -7.01 0.88
N LYS A 471 22.19 -5.68 0.80
CA LYS A 471 22.57 -4.90 -0.41
C LYS A 471 24.02 -5.15 -0.86
N LYS A 472 24.91 -5.61 0.03
CA LYS A 472 26.31 -6.00 -0.28
C LYS A 472 26.45 -7.23 -1.19
N GLU A 473 25.43 -8.09 -1.28
CA GLU A 473 25.43 -9.28 -2.14
C GLU A 473 24.88 -8.99 -3.54
N LEU A 474 24.37 -7.78 -3.79
CA LEU A 474 24.12 -7.25 -5.14
C LEU A 474 25.46 -6.78 -5.72
N THR A 475 26.13 -7.65 -6.46
CA THR A 475 27.37 -7.30 -7.17
C THR A 475 27.12 -6.19 -8.21
N SER A 476 28.18 -5.44 -8.50
CA SER A 476 28.23 -4.37 -9.51
C SER A 476 27.71 -4.75 -10.90
N GLU A 477 27.60 -6.05 -11.19
CA GLU A 477 27.15 -6.60 -12.47
C GLU A 477 25.62 -6.59 -12.65
N ASN A 478 24.84 -6.39 -11.58
CA ASN A 478 23.36 -6.40 -11.63
C ASN A 478 22.69 -5.01 -11.61
N LYS A 479 23.47 -3.93 -11.72
CA LYS A 479 22.99 -2.53 -11.67
C LYS A 479 22.03 -2.10 -12.82
N GLY A 480 21.65 -3.01 -13.70
CA GLY A 480 20.66 -2.79 -14.76
C GLY A 480 19.31 -3.49 -14.55
N ASN A 481 19.19 -4.37 -13.55
CA ASN A 481 18.02 -5.24 -13.34
C ASN A 481 17.32 -5.02 -11.99
N GLU A 482 17.50 -3.85 -11.37
CA GLU A 482 16.92 -3.53 -10.06
C GLU A 482 15.39 -3.66 -10.05
N ASP A 483 14.72 -3.22 -11.11
CA ASP A 483 13.27 -3.33 -11.26
C ASP A 483 12.80 -4.78 -11.45
N GLU A 484 13.56 -5.61 -12.18
CA GLU A 484 13.23 -7.02 -12.40
C GLU A 484 13.45 -7.85 -11.12
N ILE A 485 14.49 -7.53 -10.35
CA ILE A 485 14.77 -8.12 -9.03
C ILE A 485 13.71 -7.66 -8.02
N ALA A 486 13.31 -6.39 -8.05
CA ALA A 486 12.24 -5.85 -7.20
C ALA A 486 10.89 -6.51 -7.52
N LEU A 487 10.52 -6.67 -8.80
CA LEU A 487 9.30 -7.37 -9.22
C LEU A 487 9.31 -8.85 -8.81
N LYS A 488 10.44 -9.54 -9.01
CA LYS A 488 10.60 -10.94 -8.57
C LYS A 488 10.47 -11.04 -7.05
N ASN A 489 11.08 -10.15 -6.28
CA ASN A 489 10.94 -10.12 -4.84
C ASN A 489 9.51 -9.78 -4.39
N ASP A 490 8.79 -8.91 -5.11
CA ASP A 490 7.39 -8.59 -4.80
C ASP A 490 6.46 -9.78 -5.02
N ALA A 491 6.63 -10.51 -6.14
CA ALA A 491 5.87 -11.72 -6.42
C ALA A 491 6.08 -12.81 -5.35
N LEU A 492 7.31 -12.94 -4.81
CA LEU A 492 7.64 -13.91 -3.75
C LEU A 492 7.18 -13.49 -2.36
N ARG A 493 6.82 -12.21 -2.17
CA ARG A 493 6.22 -11.68 -0.93
C ARG A 493 4.71 -11.92 -0.86
N LYS A 494 4.04 -12.10 -2.00
CA LYS A 494 2.60 -12.34 -2.05
C LYS A 494 2.25 -13.68 -1.40
N PRO A 495 1.38 -13.72 -0.37
CA PRO A 495 0.97 -14.96 0.26
C PRO A 495 0.38 -15.94 -0.77
N GLN A 496 0.76 -17.21 -0.67
CA GLN A 496 0.15 -18.29 -1.45
C GLN A 496 -0.57 -19.26 -0.55
N TYR A 497 -1.84 -19.52 -0.87
CA TYR A 497 -2.63 -20.56 -0.23
C TYR A 497 -2.08 -21.94 -0.57
N ILE A 498 -1.93 -22.79 0.45
CA ILE A 498 -1.48 -24.17 0.34
C ILE A 498 -2.39 -25.05 1.21
N ASP A 499 -3.03 -26.04 0.58
CA ASP A 499 -3.67 -27.16 1.29
C ASP A 499 -2.81 -28.42 1.13
N PHE A 500 -2.21 -28.89 2.23
CA PHE A 500 -1.37 -30.08 2.24
C PHE A 500 -2.10 -31.39 1.90
N ASN A 501 -3.43 -31.39 1.82
CA ASN A 501 -4.22 -32.53 1.34
C ASN A 501 -4.32 -32.62 -0.20
N SER A 502 -3.75 -31.64 -0.92
CA SER A 502 -3.73 -31.62 -2.39
C SER A 502 -2.32 -31.75 -2.94
N ILE A 503 -2.12 -32.73 -3.82
CA ILE A 503 -0.83 -32.95 -4.50
C ILE A 503 -0.40 -31.73 -5.34
N PHE A 504 -1.35 -30.96 -5.88
CA PHE A 504 -1.04 -29.77 -6.66
C PHE A 504 -0.47 -28.66 -5.80
N PHE A 505 -1.01 -28.47 -4.59
CA PHE A 505 -0.48 -27.49 -3.63
C PHE A 505 0.84 -27.96 -3.03
N ILE A 506 1.04 -29.27 -2.84
CA ILE A 506 2.36 -29.81 -2.45
C ILE A 506 3.42 -29.48 -3.52
N ARG A 507 3.12 -29.68 -4.81
CA ARG A 507 4.05 -29.31 -5.90
C ARG A 507 4.30 -27.80 -5.98
N ALA A 508 3.29 -26.98 -5.68
CA ALA A 508 3.47 -25.53 -5.56
C ALA A 508 4.39 -25.19 -4.37
N PHE A 509 4.19 -25.82 -3.22
CA PHE A 509 5.04 -25.68 -2.04
C PHE A 509 6.50 -26.10 -2.31
N GLU A 510 6.71 -27.22 -3.01
CA GLU A 510 8.04 -27.68 -3.48
C GLU A 510 8.74 -26.58 -4.29
N LYS A 511 8.04 -25.94 -5.23
CA LYS A 511 8.59 -24.83 -6.01
C LYS A 511 9.01 -23.65 -5.13
N TYR A 512 8.23 -23.30 -4.10
CA TYR A 512 8.62 -22.27 -3.13
C TYR A 512 9.84 -22.68 -2.30
N CYS A 513 9.94 -23.95 -1.91
CA CYS A 513 11.14 -24.47 -1.26
C CYS A 513 12.35 -24.30 -2.18
N ASP A 514 12.27 -24.75 -3.43
CA ASP A 514 13.37 -24.65 -4.40
C ASP A 514 13.85 -23.21 -4.61
N LEU A 515 12.93 -22.23 -4.61
CA LEU A 515 13.28 -20.79 -4.71
C LEU A 515 14.10 -20.26 -3.52
N THR A 516 14.04 -20.92 -2.36
CA THR A 516 14.83 -20.55 -1.17
C THR A 516 16.18 -21.27 -1.08
N LYS A 517 16.40 -22.28 -1.94
CA LYS A 517 17.54 -23.20 -1.82
C LYS A 517 18.88 -22.48 -1.97
N GLY A 518 19.77 -22.66 -1.00
CA GLY A 518 21.10 -22.04 -1.00
C GLY A 518 21.11 -20.54 -0.69
N LEU A 519 19.95 -19.95 -0.39
CA LEU A 519 19.83 -18.56 0.03
C LEU A 519 19.73 -18.46 1.55
N ASN A 520 20.22 -17.35 2.10
CA ASN A 520 19.91 -16.94 3.47
C ASN A 520 18.49 -16.35 3.51
N SER A 521 17.49 -17.23 3.55
CA SER A 521 16.08 -16.86 3.50
C SER A 521 15.24 -17.76 4.41
N TYR A 522 14.03 -17.29 4.69
CA TYR A 522 13.02 -17.98 5.47
C TYR A 522 11.77 -18.16 4.63
N LEU A 523 11.15 -19.34 4.72
CA LEU A 523 9.77 -19.53 4.32
C LEU A 523 8.89 -19.19 5.52
N ILE A 524 8.12 -18.11 5.40
CA ILE A 524 7.10 -17.75 6.39
C ILE A 524 5.84 -18.52 6.04
N VAL A 525 5.41 -19.38 6.96
CA VAL A 525 4.14 -20.08 6.93
C VAL A 525 3.21 -19.39 7.92
N GLU A 526 2.02 -19.00 7.49
CA GLU A 526 1.00 -18.31 8.28
C GLU A 526 -0.26 -19.19 8.34
N GLU A 527 -0.94 -19.23 9.49
CA GLU A 527 -2.19 -19.99 9.63
C GLU A 527 -3.27 -19.52 8.63
N PHE A 528 -4.12 -20.45 8.20
CA PHE A 528 -5.34 -20.12 7.45
C PHE A 528 -6.43 -19.66 8.42
N LEU A 529 -6.69 -18.35 8.44
CA LEU A 529 -7.70 -17.73 9.31
C LEU A 529 -8.35 -16.53 8.57
N PRO A 530 -9.69 -16.42 8.48
CA PRO A 530 -10.70 -17.40 8.89
C PRO A 530 -10.54 -18.76 8.20
N ASP A 531 -10.77 -19.84 8.94
CA ASP A 531 -10.97 -21.16 8.35
C ASP A 531 -12.42 -21.31 7.86
N GLU A 532 -12.71 -22.34 7.06
CA GLU A 532 -14.04 -22.55 6.47
C GLU A 532 -15.16 -22.65 7.52
N GLU A 533 -14.86 -23.19 8.71
CA GLU A 533 -15.82 -23.38 9.80
C GLU A 533 -16.14 -22.08 10.55
N SER A 534 -15.21 -21.12 10.56
CA SER A 534 -15.33 -19.83 11.24
C SER A 534 -15.82 -18.69 10.33
N LEU A 535 -16.12 -18.95 9.06
CA LEU A 535 -16.59 -17.91 8.14
C LEU A 535 -17.92 -17.28 8.57
N VAL A 536 -17.92 -15.96 8.72
CA VAL A 536 -19.15 -15.18 9.00
C VAL A 536 -19.98 -14.98 7.74
N ILE A 537 -19.32 -14.84 6.59
CA ILE A 537 -19.95 -14.63 5.29
C ILE A 537 -19.81 -15.91 4.49
N GLN A 538 -20.91 -16.65 4.36
CA GLN A 538 -21.01 -17.81 3.47
C GLN A 538 -21.69 -17.39 2.17
N GLY A 539 -21.04 -17.66 1.04
CA GLY A 539 -21.56 -17.41 -0.31
C GLY A 539 -20.96 -18.39 -1.31
N GLU A 540 -21.38 -18.34 -2.58
CA GLU A 540 -20.79 -19.17 -3.64
C GLU A 540 -19.29 -18.86 -3.89
N THR A 541 -18.82 -17.69 -3.45
CA THR A 541 -17.41 -17.27 -3.52
C THR A 541 -16.80 -17.25 -2.13
N ASP A 542 -15.76 -18.04 -1.93
CA ASP A 542 -15.02 -18.13 -0.66
C ASP A 542 -13.91 -17.07 -0.60
N PHE A 543 -14.21 -15.93 0.02
CA PHE A 543 -13.28 -14.80 0.17
C PHE A 543 -12.13 -15.07 1.16
N SER A 544 -12.18 -16.17 1.93
CA SER A 544 -11.14 -16.50 2.92
C SER A 544 -9.81 -16.89 2.28
N LYS A 545 -9.87 -17.43 1.05
CA LYS A 545 -8.71 -17.93 0.30
C LYS A 545 -7.93 -16.82 -0.42
N HIS A 546 -8.35 -15.57 -0.29
CA HIS A 546 -7.66 -14.38 -0.78
C HIS A 546 -7.16 -13.55 0.41
N LEU A 547 -5.83 -13.30 0.47
CA LEU A 547 -5.19 -12.41 1.44
C LEU A 547 -4.80 -11.06 0.85
#